data_AF-A0A1M7GV05-F1
#
_entry.id   AF-A0A1M7GV05-F1
#
_cell.length_a   1.000
_cell.length_b   1.000
_cell.length_c   1.000
_cell.angle_alpha   90.00
_cell.angle_beta   90.00
_cell.angle_gamma   90.00
#
_symmetry.space_group_name_H-M   'P 1'
#
loop_
_entity.id
_entity.type
_entity.pdbx_description
1 polymer ?
#
loop_
_entity_poly.entity_id
_entity_poly.type
_entity_poly.pdbx_seq_one_letter_code
_entity_poly.pdbx_strand_id
1 'polypeptide(L)'
;MKKTETRRNPIDEVDKAFADIQTIFTKALSEPNAVGWLRLIELLKEAAKDKKIIASPEASAFVELSLNLIRESSLGSSADDVIQPLAAEFISKNSSEMSNKRFEKHREIETWVISEWIKHKAEYSNNKSAFARDYAKRILHEHDLRVQERTIRERWLKGL
;
A
#
# COMPACT_ATOMS: atom_id res chain seq x y z
N MET A 1 -15.27 -32.14 27.24
CA MET A 1 -15.59 -30.89 26.52
C MET A 1 -14.29 -30.31 25.98
N LYS A 2 -14.04 -30.39 24.67
CA LYS A 2 -12.85 -29.79 24.04
C LYS A 2 -13.17 -28.31 23.80
N LYS A 3 -12.41 -27.40 24.41
CA LYS A 3 -12.48 -25.95 24.13
C LYS A 3 -12.00 -25.74 22.70
N THR A 4 -12.89 -25.30 21.83
CA THR A 4 -12.54 -24.79 20.50
C THR A 4 -11.79 -23.47 20.68
N GLU A 5 -10.47 -23.53 20.52
CA GLU A 5 -9.62 -22.35 20.41
C GLU A 5 -9.95 -21.66 19.08
N THR A 6 -10.70 -20.56 19.16
CA THR A 6 -10.95 -19.68 18.02
C THR A 6 -9.61 -19.14 17.55
N ARG A 7 -9.08 -19.69 16.45
CA ARG A 7 -7.91 -19.13 15.76
C ARG A 7 -8.25 -17.69 15.38
N ARG A 8 -7.60 -16.73 16.03
CA ARG A 8 -7.73 -15.30 15.69
C ARG A 8 -7.19 -15.09 14.28
N ASN A 9 -7.95 -14.35 13.48
CA ASN A 9 -7.56 -14.03 12.12
C ASN A 9 -6.33 -13.11 12.18
N PRO A 10 -5.22 -13.42 11.49
CA PRO A 10 -4.02 -12.59 11.49
C PRO A 10 -4.28 -11.11 11.14
N ILE A 11 -5.31 -10.86 10.33
CA ILE A 11 -5.74 -9.49 9.95
C ILE A 11 -6.28 -8.71 11.16
N ASP A 12 -7.05 -9.36 12.04
CA ASP A 12 -7.61 -8.70 13.24
C ASP A 12 -6.52 -8.31 14.25
N GLU A 13 -5.39 -9.04 14.25
CA GLU A 13 -4.25 -8.74 15.12
C GLU A 13 -3.41 -7.57 14.56
N VAL A 14 -3.33 -7.43 13.24
CA VAL A 14 -2.68 -6.31 12.54
C VAL A 14 -3.48 -5.02 12.72
N ASP A 15 -4.79 -5.06 12.48
CA ASP A 15 -5.67 -3.88 12.65
C ASP A 15 -5.64 -3.36 14.08
N LYS A 16 -5.56 -4.27 15.06
CA LYS A 16 -5.40 -3.90 16.46
C LYS A 16 -4.05 -3.24 16.73
N ALA A 17 -2.95 -3.80 16.20
CA ALA A 17 -1.62 -3.22 16.37
C ALA A 17 -1.53 -1.81 15.75
N PHE A 18 -2.15 -1.60 14.58
CA PHE A 18 -2.24 -0.29 13.95
C PHE A 18 -3.07 0.71 14.79
N ALA A 19 -4.20 0.29 15.35
CA ALA A 19 -5.02 1.13 16.22
C ALA A 19 -4.29 1.55 17.51
N ASP A 20 -3.51 0.63 18.10
CA ASP A 20 -2.70 0.89 19.29
C ASP A 20 -1.60 1.93 18.99
N ILE A 21 -0.94 1.81 17.83
CA ILE A 21 0.05 2.76 17.34
C ILE A 21 -0.56 4.15 17.09
N GLN A 22 -1.71 4.22 16.42
CA GLN A 22 -2.41 5.49 16.18
C GLN A 22 -2.76 6.20 17.50
N THR A 23 -3.24 5.45 18.48
CA THR A 23 -3.57 5.98 19.81
C THR A 23 -2.35 6.57 20.51
N ILE A 24 -1.19 5.92 20.39
CA ILE A 24 0.09 6.40 20.93
C ILE A 24 0.50 7.72 20.26
N PHE A 25 0.41 7.80 18.93
CA PHE A 25 0.70 9.01 18.18
C PHE A 25 -0.22 10.17 18.56
N THR A 26 -1.53 9.94 18.64
CA THR A 26 -2.50 10.97 19.05
C THR A 26 -2.21 11.53 20.44
N LYS A 27 -1.84 10.66 21.39
CA LYS A 27 -1.45 11.11 22.75
C LYS A 27 -0.16 11.94 22.75
N ALA A 28 0.85 11.53 21.97
CA ALA A 28 2.08 12.30 21.84
C ALA A 28 1.84 13.68 21.21
N LEU A 29 0.97 13.76 20.20
CA LEU A 29 0.59 15.02 19.55
C LEU A 29 -0.21 15.95 20.47
N SER A 30 -0.95 15.41 21.45
CA SER A 30 -1.67 16.21 22.44
C SER A 30 -0.78 16.82 23.53
N GLU A 31 0.49 16.41 23.63
CA GLU A 31 1.48 16.94 24.57
C GLU A 31 2.74 17.45 23.83
N PRO A 32 2.65 18.58 23.10
CA PRO A 32 3.62 19.02 22.09
C PRO A 32 5.00 19.46 22.63
N ASN A 33 5.26 19.31 23.94
CA ASN A 33 6.54 19.66 24.57
C ASN A 33 7.59 18.55 24.35
N ALA A 34 8.87 18.84 24.63
CA ALA A 34 9.98 17.87 24.51
C ALA A 34 9.74 16.53 25.24
N VAL A 35 8.91 16.55 26.30
CA VAL A 35 8.52 15.36 27.07
C VAL A 35 7.64 14.40 26.25
N GLY A 36 6.71 14.91 25.44
CA GLY A 36 5.86 14.08 24.57
C GLY A 36 6.65 13.37 23.47
N TRP A 37 7.70 14.01 22.96
CA TRP A 37 8.62 13.42 21.98
C TRP A 37 9.51 12.32 22.54
N LEU A 38 10.11 12.57 23.71
CA LEU A 38 10.86 11.53 24.43
C LEU A 38 9.96 10.33 24.73
N ARG A 39 8.70 10.61 25.09
CA ARG A 39 7.71 9.56 25.34
C ARG A 39 7.34 8.79 24.08
N LEU A 40 7.18 9.46 22.93
CA LEU A 40 6.93 8.80 21.65
C LEU A 40 8.11 7.91 21.22
N ILE A 41 9.35 8.38 21.38
CA ILE A 41 10.56 7.60 21.08
C ILE A 41 10.64 6.36 21.97
N GLU A 42 10.35 6.49 23.26
CA GLU A 42 10.28 5.35 24.19
C GLU A 42 9.23 4.34 23.73
N LEU A 43 8.02 4.81 23.41
CA LEU A 43 6.93 3.94 23.00
C LEU A 43 7.25 3.21 21.68
N LEU A 44 7.87 3.88 20.71
CA LEU A 44 8.31 3.26 19.46
C LEU A 44 9.46 2.25 19.69
N LYS A 45 10.40 2.54 20.59
CA LYS A 45 11.47 1.60 20.97
C LYS A 45 10.95 0.36 21.68
N GLU A 46 9.92 0.51 22.52
CA GLU A 46 9.26 -0.62 23.17
C GLU A 46 8.41 -1.42 22.17
N ALA A 47 7.70 -0.73 21.26
CA ALA A 47 6.96 -1.37 20.17
C ALA A 47 7.87 -2.19 19.24
N ALA A 48 9.09 -1.71 18.95
CA ALA A 48 10.08 -2.43 18.15
C ALA A 48 10.55 -3.75 18.79
N LYS A 49 10.33 -3.94 20.11
CA LYS A 49 10.66 -5.17 20.84
C LYS A 49 9.45 -6.10 21.00
N ASP A 50 8.24 -5.64 20.66
CA ASP A 50 7.02 -6.45 20.80
C ASP A 50 7.02 -7.56 19.75
N LYS A 51 6.91 -8.81 20.21
CA LYS A 51 6.94 -10.00 19.35
C LYS A 51 5.83 -10.01 18.30
N LYS A 52 4.67 -9.40 18.57
CA LYS A 52 3.56 -9.32 17.62
C LYS A 52 3.83 -8.29 16.52
N ILE A 53 4.47 -7.19 16.88
CA ILE A 53 4.88 -6.16 15.93
C ILE A 53 5.99 -6.70 15.04
N ILE A 54 7.00 -7.37 15.62
CA ILE A 54 8.09 -8.02 14.86
C ILE A 54 7.54 -9.09 13.92
N ALA A 55 6.51 -9.84 14.32
CA ALA A 55 5.90 -10.87 13.49
C ALA A 55 5.06 -10.31 12.32
N SER A 56 4.70 -9.02 12.34
CA SER A 56 4.03 -8.34 11.24
C SER A 56 5.05 -7.52 10.44
N PRO A 57 5.37 -7.91 9.19
CA PRO A 57 6.27 -7.14 8.35
C PRO A 57 5.87 -5.66 8.21
N GLU A 58 4.57 -5.38 8.12
CA GLU A 58 4.02 -4.05 7.97
C GLU A 58 4.16 -3.20 9.24
N ALA A 59 3.81 -3.77 10.40
CA ALA A 59 3.93 -3.06 11.67
C ALA A 59 5.41 -2.80 12.03
N SER A 60 6.29 -3.77 11.76
CA SER A 60 7.72 -3.62 11.96
C SER A 60 8.32 -2.55 11.05
N ALA A 61 7.98 -2.55 9.75
CA ALA A 61 8.42 -1.53 8.80
C ALA A 61 7.94 -0.12 9.20
N PHE A 62 6.71 0.00 9.71
CA PHE A 62 6.17 1.26 10.20
C PHE A 62 6.96 1.80 11.41
N VAL A 63 7.26 0.95 12.39
CA VAL A 63 8.02 1.35 13.59
C VAL A 63 9.45 1.75 13.23
N GLU A 64 10.11 1.00 12.33
CA GLU A 64 11.46 1.33 11.85
C GLU A 64 11.49 2.65 11.09
N LEU A 65 10.54 2.86 10.17
CA LEU A 65 10.43 4.11 9.42
C LEU A 65 10.19 5.30 10.34
N SER A 66 9.31 5.14 11.35
CA SER A 66 9.05 6.18 12.35
C SER A 66 10.28 6.50 13.19
N LEU A 67 11.04 5.48 13.62
CA LEU A 67 12.28 5.69 14.39
C LEU A 67 13.39 6.34 13.55
N ASN A 68 13.53 5.96 12.28
CA ASN A 68 14.52 6.55 11.37
C ASN A 68 14.18 8.01 11.06
N LEU A 69 12.91 8.29 10.77
CA LEU A 69 12.47 9.66 10.54
C LEU A 69 12.64 10.54 11.78
N ILE A 70 12.36 10.02 12.99
CA ILE A 70 12.63 10.79 14.22
C ILE A 70 14.13 11.05 14.38
N ARG A 71 15.00 10.09 14.07
CA ARG A 71 16.45 10.27 14.08
C ARG A 71 16.94 11.29 13.06
N GLU A 72 16.36 11.32 11.86
CA GLU A 72 16.72 12.27 10.81
C GLU A 72 16.15 13.67 11.09
N SER A 73 14.99 13.73 11.74
CA SER A 73 14.33 14.97 12.14
C SER A 73 14.93 15.64 13.38
N SER A 74 15.95 15.05 14.01
CA SER A 74 16.62 15.59 15.21
C SER A 74 17.40 16.89 14.97
N LEU A 75 17.14 17.59 13.87
CA LEU A 75 17.66 18.91 13.51
C LEU A 75 16.59 20.01 13.58
N GLY A 76 15.32 19.67 13.86
CA GLY A 76 14.21 20.62 13.98
C GLY A 76 14.16 21.32 15.34
N SER A 77 13.95 22.64 15.32
CA SER A 77 13.85 23.49 16.53
C SER A 77 12.52 23.33 17.27
N SER A 78 11.52 22.72 16.63
CA SER A 78 10.16 22.57 17.13
C SER A 78 9.51 21.24 16.69
N ALA A 79 8.44 20.86 17.39
CA ALA A 79 7.63 19.69 17.05
C ALA A 79 7.07 19.74 15.62
N ASP A 80 6.65 20.91 15.14
CA ASP A 80 6.06 21.07 13.81
C ASP A 80 7.08 20.86 12.68
N ASP A 81 8.34 21.26 12.89
CA ASP A 81 9.45 21.04 11.94
C ASP A 81 9.73 19.55 11.71
N VAL A 82 9.38 18.73 12.70
CA VAL A 82 9.53 17.28 12.68
C VAL A 82 8.26 16.60 12.13
N ILE A 83 7.07 17.03 12.59
CA ILE A 83 5.79 16.38 12.27
C ILE A 83 5.39 16.54 10.81
N GLN A 84 5.54 17.73 10.23
CA GLN A 84 5.06 17.98 8.88
C GLN A 84 5.77 17.13 7.81
N PRO A 85 7.11 17.01 7.81
CA PRO A 85 7.80 16.12 6.88
C PRO A 85 7.42 14.65 7.08
N LEU A 86 7.30 14.21 8.34
CA LEU A 86 6.88 12.85 8.72
C LEU A 86 5.48 12.51 8.20
N ALA A 87 4.51 13.40 8.43
CA ALA A 87 3.14 13.23 7.97
C ALA A 87 3.07 13.27 6.43
N ALA A 88 3.79 14.19 5.80
CA ALA A 88 3.83 14.30 4.34
C ALA A 88 4.44 13.06 3.68
N GLU A 89 5.52 12.52 4.23
CA GLU A 89 6.18 11.33 3.71
C GLU A 89 5.36 10.06 3.96
N PHE A 90 4.74 9.93 5.12
CA PHE A 90 3.83 8.82 5.42
C PHE A 90 2.58 8.84 4.52
N ILE A 91 1.97 10.02 4.32
CA ILE A 91 0.84 10.18 3.38
C ILE A 91 1.30 9.88 1.95
N SER A 92 2.48 10.34 1.54
CA SER A 92 3.04 10.11 0.22
C SER A 92 3.33 8.62 -0.04
N LYS A 93 4.03 7.94 0.87
CA LYS A 93 4.37 6.51 0.75
C LYS A 93 3.13 5.61 0.83
N ASN A 94 2.22 5.86 1.76
CA ASN A 94 0.96 5.11 1.82
C ASN A 94 0.07 5.37 0.62
N SER A 95 0.01 6.61 0.10
CA SER A 95 -0.73 6.91 -1.13
C SER A 95 -0.12 6.20 -2.34
N SER A 96 1.21 6.11 -2.38
CA SER A 96 1.95 5.41 -3.44
C SER A 96 1.74 3.89 -3.37
N GLU A 97 1.82 3.29 -2.20
CA GLU A 97 1.56 1.86 -1.99
C GLU A 97 0.09 1.48 -2.21
N MET A 98 -0.86 2.28 -1.70
CA MET A 98 -2.29 2.05 -1.93
C MET A 98 -2.69 2.28 -3.38
N SER A 99 -2.03 3.21 -4.07
CA SER A 99 -2.15 3.38 -5.52
C SER A 99 -1.59 2.15 -6.24
N ASN A 100 -0.38 1.70 -5.90
CA ASN A 100 0.25 0.53 -6.53
C ASN A 100 -0.57 -0.75 -6.34
N LYS A 101 -1.08 -1.03 -5.13
CA LYS A 101 -1.96 -2.18 -4.85
C LYS A 101 -3.27 -2.13 -5.66
N ARG A 102 -3.83 -0.94 -5.91
CA ARG A 102 -5.02 -0.76 -6.75
C ARG A 102 -4.74 -0.98 -8.24
N PHE A 103 -3.51 -0.70 -8.69
CA PHE A 103 -3.12 -0.82 -10.09
C PHE A 103 -2.42 -2.13 -10.46
N GLU A 104 -2.08 -2.97 -9.48
CA GLU A 104 -1.36 -4.22 -9.70
C GLU A 104 -2.15 -5.18 -10.60
N LYS A 105 -3.42 -5.45 -10.27
CA LYS A 105 -4.34 -6.24 -11.10
C LYS A 105 -4.52 -5.64 -12.51
N HIS A 106 -4.51 -4.31 -12.63
CA HIS A 106 -4.58 -3.63 -13.92
C HIS A 106 -3.31 -3.86 -14.77
N ARG A 107 -2.12 -3.83 -14.16
CA ARG A 107 -0.84 -4.06 -14.86
C ARG A 107 -0.68 -5.52 -15.29
N GLU A 108 -1.15 -6.47 -14.48
CA GLU A 108 -1.16 -7.88 -14.85
C GLU A 108 -2.02 -8.12 -16.10
N ILE A 109 -3.23 -7.55 -16.10
CA ILE A 109 -4.15 -7.66 -17.24
C ILE A 109 -3.59 -6.93 -18.47
N GLU A 110 -2.99 -5.76 -18.31
CA GLU A 110 -2.33 -5.04 -19.41
C GLU A 110 -1.22 -5.89 -20.04
N THR A 111 -0.37 -6.50 -19.21
CA THR A 111 0.70 -7.39 -19.67
C THR A 111 0.15 -8.59 -20.41
N TRP A 112 -0.91 -9.22 -19.87
CA TRP A 112 -1.59 -10.33 -20.52
C TRP A 112 -2.14 -9.92 -21.89
N VAL A 113 -2.86 -8.81 -22.00
CA VAL A 113 -3.42 -8.30 -23.26
C VAL A 113 -2.33 -8.02 -24.30
N ILE A 114 -1.22 -7.41 -23.89
CA ILE A 114 -0.08 -7.16 -24.78
C ILE A 114 0.50 -8.49 -25.31
N SER A 115 0.65 -9.50 -24.44
CA SER A 115 1.16 -10.81 -24.84
C SER A 115 0.22 -11.51 -25.83
N GLU A 116 -1.09 -11.41 -25.62
CA GLU A 116 -2.11 -11.98 -26.49
C GLU A 116 -2.18 -11.26 -27.84
N TRP A 117 -1.97 -9.93 -27.86
CA TRP A 117 -1.86 -9.19 -29.11
C TRP A 117 -0.67 -9.69 -29.94
N ILE A 118 0.50 -9.89 -29.33
CA ILE A 118 1.68 -10.37 -30.05
C ILE A 118 1.43 -11.74 -30.69
N LYS A 119 0.73 -12.64 -29.99
CA LYS A 119 0.40 -13.99 -30.48
C LYS A 119 -0.67 -13.98 -31.58
N HIS A 120 -1.76 -13.23 -31.37
CA HIS A 120 -2.98 -13.36 -32.18
C HIS A 120 -3.20 -12.22 -33.18
N LYS A 121 -2.34 -11.19 -33.24
CA LYS A 121 -2.54 -10.03 -34.14
C LYS A 121 -2.73 -10.40 -35.61
N ALA A 122 -2.14 -11.51 -36.07
CA ALA A 122 -2.30 -11.99 -37.44
C ALA A 122 -3.75 -12.43 -37.74
N GLU A 123 -4.41 -13.09 -36.79
CA GLU A 123 -5.82 -13.52 -36.89
C GLU A 123 -6.76 -12.32 -37.00
N TYR A 124 -6.39 -11.23 -36.33
CA TYR A 124 -7.11 -9.96 -36.38
C TYR A 124 -6.71 -9.08 -37.57
N SER A 125 -5.92 -9.57 -38.54
CA SER A 125 -5.41 -8.78 -39.67
C SER A 125 -4.70 -7.48 -39.22
N ASN A 126 -3.98 -7.53 -38.11
CA ASN A 126 -3.37 -6.38 -37.43
C ASN A 126 -4.36 -5.25 -37.05
N ASN A 127 -5.66 -5.55 -36.96
CA ASN A 127 -6.69 -4.59 -36.57
C ASN A 127 -6.84 -4.53 -35.04
N LYS A 128 -6.19 -3.54 -34.42
CA LYS A 128 -6.28 -3.28 -32.97
C LYS A 128 -7.69 -3.01 -32.47
N SER A 129 -8.57 -2.42 -33.30
CA SER A 129 -9.94 -2.11 -32.88
C SER A 129 -10.80 -3.37 -32.77
N ALA A 130 -10.60 -4.33 -33.67
CA ALA A 130 -11.27 -5.63 -33.60
C ALA A 130 -10.81 -6.41 -32.36
N PHE A 131 -9.49 -6.47 -32.16
CA PHE A 131 -8.91 -7.11 -30.98
C PHE A 131 -9.35 -6.46 -29.66
N ALA A 132 -9.31 -5.12 -29.57
CA ALA A 132 -9.70 -4.40 -28.36
C ALA A 132 -11.17 -4.65 -27.97
N ARG A 133 -12.07 -4.81 -28.94
CA ARG A 133 -13.49 -5.11 -28.70
C ARG A 133 -13.69 -6.51 -28.10
N ASP A 134 -13.01 -7.50 -28.64
CA ASP A 134 -13.09 -8.88 -28.14
C ASP A 134 -12.46 -8.99 -26.75
N TYR A 135 -11.28 -8.40 -26.57
CA TYR A 135 -10.56 -8.48 -25.31
C TYR A 135 -11.19 -7.64 -24.21
N ALA A 136 -11.85 -6.53 -24.51
CA ALA A 136 -12.64 -5.82 -23.50
C ALA A 136 -13.74 -6.72 -22.88
N LYS A 137 -14.37 -7.58 -23.69
CA LYS A 137 -15.36 -8.56 -23.21
C LYS A 137 -14.71 -9.69 -22.43
N ARG A 138 -13.60 -10.25 -22.92
CA ARG A 138 -12.87 -11.31 -22.20
C ARG A 138 -12.35 -10.82 -20.85
N ILE A 139 -11.81 -9.60 -20.76
CA ILE A 139 -11.32 -9.05 -19.50
C ILE A 139 -12.45 -8.93 -18.47
N LEU A 140 -13.63 -8.48 -18.90
CA LEU A 140 -14.80 -8.43 -18.02
C LEU A 140 -15.19 -9.84 -17.55
N HIS A 141 -15.15 -10.83 -18.43
CA HIS A 141 -15.62 -12.19 -18.14
C HIS A 141 -14.62 -13.04 -17.35
N GLU A 142 -13.33 -12.91 -17.64
CA GLU A 142 -12.26 -13.74 -17.07
C GLU A 142 -11.62 -13.09 -15.83
N HIS A 143 -11.61 -11.75 -15.76
CA HIS A 143 -10.92 -11.02 -14.68
C HIS A 143 -11.83 -10.13 -13.83
N ASP A 144 -13.14 -10.11 -14.12
CA ASP A 144 -14.14 -9.24 -13.48
C ASP A 144 -13.69 -7.77 -13.45
N LEU A 145 -13.11 -7.31 -14.57
CA LEU A 145 -12.61 -5.95 -14.70
C LEU A 145 -13.21 -5.26 -15.91
N ARG A 146 -13.84 -4.10 -15.70
CA ARG A 146 -14.40 -3.31 -16.79
C ARG A 146 -13.34 -2.40 -17.39
N VAL A 147 -12.87 -2.75 -18.59
CA VAL A 147 -11.91 -1.94 -19.37
C VAL A 147 -12.58 -1.44 -20.65
N GLN A 148 -12.32 -0.19 -21.01
CA GLN A 148 -12.84 0.38 -22.26
C GLN A 148 -11.99 -0.07 -23.45
N GLU A 149 -12.63 -0.34 -24.59
CA GLU A 149 -11.94 -0.67 -25.86
C GLU A 149 -10.88 0.38 -26.21
N ARG A 150 -11.20 1.65 -25.97
CA ARG A 150 -10.29 2.78 -26.16
C ARG A 150 -9.01 2.64 -25.35
N THR A 151 -9.10 2.23 -24.09
CA THR A 151 -7.94 2.03 -23.20
C THR A 151 -7.01 0.96 -23.76
N ILE A 152 -7.56 -0.17 -24.19
CA ILE A 152 -6.77 -1.26 -24.77
C ILE A 152 -6.05 -0.76 -26.04
N ARG A 153 -6.79 -0.14 -26.97
CA ARG A 153 -6.26 0.29 -28.26
C ARG A 153 -5.24 1.43 -28.17
N GLU A 154 -5.55 2.47 -27.39
CA GLU A 154 -4.81 3.74 -27.41
C GLU A 154 -3.78 3.87 -26.29
N ARG A 155 -3.93 3.09 -25.20
CA ARG A 155 -2.99 3.12 -24.07
C ARG A 155 -2.13 1.87 -24.05
N TRP A 156 -2.74 0.69 -23.95
CA TRP A 156 -1.99 -0.56 -23.75
C TRP A 156 -1.27 -1.04 -25.01
N LEU A 157 -1.92 -0.95 -26.16
CA LEU A 157 -1.34 -1.33 -27.45
C LEU A 157 -0.67 -0.16 -28.18
N LYS A 158 -0.38 0.94 -27.47
CA LYS A 158 0.23 2.12 -28.07
C LYS A 158 1.66 1.79 -28.53
N GLY A 159 1.95 1.99 -29.81
CA GLY A 159 3.29 1.77 -30.39
C GLY A 159 3.61 0.32 -30.79
N LEU A 160 2.69 -0.63 -30.56
CA LEU A 160 2.76 -2.02 -31.07
C LEU A 160 2.08 -2.19 -32.44
#